data_AF-A0A536WG47-F1
#
_entry.id   AF-A0A536WG47-F1
#
_cell.length_a   1.000
_cell.length_b   1.000
_cell.length_c   1.000
_cell.angle_alpha   90.00
_cell.angle_beta   90.00
_cell.angle_gamma   90.00
#
_symmetry.space_group_name_H-M   'P 1'
#
loop_
_entity.id
_entity.type
_entity.pdbx_description
1 polymer ?
#
loop_
_entity_poly.entity_id
_entity_poly.type
_entity_poly.pdbx_seq_one_letter_code
_entity_poly.pdbx_strand_id
1 'polypeptide(L)'
;MQGHDTLLRRQVLTLESLRALVNIELNVHTECHGVQVRRIIVIEPDISGCNWQAEWPALRAATMEPCRSQLLAVIAQLRERYNVEQ
;
A
#
# COMPACT_ATOMS: atom_id res chain seq x y z
N MET A 1 3.64 -28.87 17.61
CA MET A 1 3.47 -27.42 17.73
C MET A 1 2.71 -26.96 16.48
N GLN A 2 1.39 -26.85 16.57
CA GLN A 2 0.56 -26.33 15.48
C GLN A 2 0.74 -24.81 15.44
N GLY A 3 1.40 -24.31 14.40
CA GLY A 3 1.42 -22.88 14.10
C GLY A 3 0.02 -22.46 13.68
N HIS A 4 -0.53 -21.47 14.36
CA HIS A 4 -1.75 -20.78 13.92
C HIS A 4 -1.44 -20.04 12.62
N ASP A 5 -1.53 -20.74 11.49
CA ASP A 5 -1.55 -20.12 10.16
C ASP A 5 -2.95 -19.54 9.94
N THR A 6 -3.23 -18.45 10.67
CA THR A 6 -4.36 -17.60 10.34
C THR A 6 -3.92 -16.83 9.10
N LEU A 7 -4.00 -17.48 7.93
CA LEU A 7 -3.96 -16.81 6.64
C LEU A 7 -5.11 -15.80 6.67
N LEU A 8 -4.85 -14.58 7.15
CA LEU A 8 -5.78 -13.49 7.07
C LEU A 8 -6.08 -13.32 5.58
N ARG A 9 -7.26 -13.80 5.17
CA ARG A 9 -7.70 -13.72 3.79
C ARG A 9 -7.76 -12.24 3.43
N ARG A 10 -6.90 -11.81 2.50
CA ARG A 10 -6.91 -10.45 1.99
C ARG A 10 -8.29 -10.12 1.46
N GLN A 11 -8.79 -8.94 1.83
CA GLN A 11 -10.00 -8.41 1.22
C GLN A 11 -9.66 -7.96 -0.20
N VAL A 12 -10.63 -8.07 -1.10
CA VAL A 12 -10.45 -7.66 -2.49
C VAL A 12 -11.17 -6.33 -2.67
N LEU A 13 -10.45 -5.34 -3.23
CA LEU A 13 -10.96 -3.99 -3.47
C LEU A 13 -10.91 -3.67 -4.96
N THR A 14 -11.77 -2.76 -5.40
CA THR A 14 -11.57 -2.12 -6.71
C THR A 14 -10.26 -1.34 -6.71
N LEU A 15 -9.66 -1.14 -7.89
CA LEU A 15 -8.44 -0.33 -8.03
C LEU A 15 -8.65 1.10 -7.52
N GLU A 16 -9.83 1.68 -7.74
CA GLU A 16 -10.18 3.02 -7.28
C GLU A 16 -10.27 3.08 -5.74
N SER A 17 -10.92 2.10 -5.13
CA SER A 17 -11.04 2.01 -3.67
C SER A 17 -9.68 1.84 -3.00
N LEU A 18 -8.80 1.01 -3.54
CA LEU A 18 -7.44 0.87 -3.03
C LEU A 18 -6.65 2.18 -3.18
N ARG A 19 -6.77 2.86 -4.32
CA ARG A 19 -6.11 4.16 -4.55
C ARG A 19 -6.57 5.22 -3.56
N ALA A 20 -7.88 5.30 -3.32
CA ALA A 20 -8.45 6.20 -2.33
C ALA A 20 -7.92 5.87 -0.92
N LEU A 21 -7.92 4.59 -0.54
CA LEU A 21 -7.42 4.14 0.76
C LEU A 21 -5.94 4.49 0.97
N VAL A 22 -5.07 4.18 0.00
CA VAL A 22 -3.64 4.54 0.07
C VAL A 22 -3.48 6.05 0.29
N ASN A 23 -4.21 6.88 -0.45
CA ASN A 23 -4.11 8.33 -0.29
C ASN A 23 -4.67 8.83 1.05
N ILE A 24 -5.72 8.20 1.58
CA ILE A 24 -6.26 8.54 2.92
C ILE A 24 -5.21 8.23 3.98
N GLU A 25 -4.66 7.02 3.99
CA GLU A 25 -3.67 6.58 4.98
C GLU A 25 -2.41 7.47 4.93
N LEU A 26 -1.93 7.83 3.73
CA LEU A 26 -0.79 8.74 3.60
C LEU A 26 -1.06 10.15 4.14
N ASN A 27 -2.28 10.68 3.96
CA ASN A 27 -2.63 12.02 4.43
C ASN A 27 -2.84 12.10 5.95
N VAL A 28 -3.01 10.96 6.65
CA VAL A 28 -3.02 10.93 8.12
C VAL A 28 -1.65 11.34 8.68
N HIS A 29 -0.57 11.09 7.94
CA HIS A 29 0.79 11.44 8.33
C HIS A 29 1.12 12.86 7.87
N THR A 30 1.32 13.78 8.82
CA THR A 30 1.62 15.19 8.54
C THR A 30 2.93 15.35 7.77
N GLU A 31 3.86 14.42 7.95
CA GLU A 31 5.15 14.41 7.27
C GLU A 31 5.04 14.04 5.78
N CYS A 32 3.93 13.42 5.39
CA CYS A 32 3.58 13.08 4.01
C CYS A 32 2.48 13.99 3.43
N HIS A 33 2.20 15.14 4.05
CA HIS A 33 1.14 16.03 3.57
C HIS A 33 1.37 16.46 2.12
N GLY A 34 0.35 16.25 1.27
CA GLY A 34 0.42 16.54 -0.16
C GLY A 34 1.11 15.47 -1.01
N VAL A 35 1.63 14.40 -0.41
CA VAL A 35 2.11 13.22 -1.15
C VAL A 35 0.90 12.37 -1.55
N GLN A 36 0.80 12.05 -2.83
CA GLN A 36 -0.22 11.16 -3.37
C GLN A 36 0.42 10.04 -4.18
N VAL A 37 -0.23 8.88 -4.21
CA VAL A 37 0.22 7.79 -5.07
C VAL A 37 0.08 8.19 -6.54
N ARG A 38 1.17 8.02 -7.31
CA ARG A 38 1.20 8.31 -8.75
C ARG A 38 0.37 7.27 -9.49
N ARG A 39 0.64 6.00 -9.20
CA ARG A 39 0.01 4.86 -9.88
C ARG A 39 -0.06 3.66 -8.94
N ILE A 40 -1.13 2.89 -9.07
CA ILE A 40 -1.18 1.51 -8.59
C ILE A 40 -1.18 0.61 -9.82
N ILE A 41 -0.32 -0.41 -9.80
CA ILE A 41 -0.17 -1.40 -10.87
C ILE A 41 -0.68 -2.72 -10.35
N VAL A 42 -1.64 -3.32 -11.04
CA VAL A 42 -2.07 -4.70 -10.77
C VAL A 42 -1.05 -5.64 -11.43
N ILE A 43 -0.57 -6.61 -10.66
CA ILE A 43 0.45 -7.59 -11.06
C ILE A 43 -0.06 -9.00 -10.75
N GLU A 44 0.63 -10.01 -11.28
CA GLU A 44 0.47 -11.36 -10.76
C GLU A 44 0.81 -11.40 -9.26
N PRO A 45 0.10 -12.20 -8.45
CA PRO A 45 0.40 -12.33 -7.02
C PRO A 45 1.87 -12.67 -6.78
N ASP A 46 2.54 -11.86 -5.95
CA ASP A 46 3.93 -12.07 -5.58
C ASP A 46 4.11 -13.20 -4.55
N ILE A 47 5.33 -13.39 -4.03
CA ILE A 47 5.63 -14.39 -3.00
C ILE A 47 4.79 -14.24 -1.71
N SER A 48 4.25 -13.05 -1.46
CA SER A 48 3.36 -12.78 -0.32
C SER A 48 1.89 -13.01 -0.65
N GLY A 49 1.56 -13.25 -1.92
CA GLY A 49 0.19 -13.36 -2.45
C GLY A 49 -0.47 -12.00 -2.72
N CYS A 50 0.30 -10.91 -2.72
CA CYS A 50 -0.19 -9.56 -3.04
C CYS A 50 -0.14 -9.32 -4.55
N ASN A 51 -1.24 -8.83 -5.13
CA ASN A 51 -1.39 -8.67 -6.58
C ASN A 51 -1.31 -7.21 -7.07
N TRP A 52 -0.68 -6.33 -6.30
CA TRP A 52 -0.51 -4.93 -6.73
C TRP A 52 0.79 -4.31 -6.23
N GLN A 53 1.20 -3.20 -6.83
CA GLN A 53 2.33 -2.36 -6.40
C GLN A 53 1.96 -0.88 -6.51
N ALA A 54 2.52 -0.05 -5.64
CA ALA A 54 2.35 1.41 -5.70
C ALA A 54 3.62 2.07 -6.23
N GLU A 55 3.44 3.03 -7.13
CA GLU A 55 4.45 4.00 -7.51
C GLU A 55 4.04 5.37 -6.95
N TRP A 56 4.96 6.04 -6.27
CA TRP A 56 4.81 7.42 -5.82
C TRP A 56 5.66 8.35 -6.67
N PRO A 57 5.27 9.64 -6.80
CA PRO A 57 6.06 10.59 -7.56
C PRO A 57 7.42 10.81 -6.89
N ALA A 58 8.45 11.07 -7.70
CA ALA A 58 9.79 11.45 -7.24
C ALA A 58 9.83 12.90 -6.71
N LEU A 59 8.83 13.29 -5.90
CA LEU A 59 8.85 14.55 -5.16
C LEU A 59 9.85 14.39 -4.01
N ARG A 60 10.67 15.41 -3.75
CA ARG A 60 11.65 15.40 -2.65
C ARG A 60 11.03 14.92 -1.33
N ALA A 61 9.84 15.41 -1.00
CA ALA A 61 9.10 15.04 0.21
C ALA A 61 8.82 13.52 0.32
N ALA A 62 8.43 12.85 -0.78
CA ALA A 62 8.14 11.41 -0.79
C ALA A 62 9.42 10.53 -0.76
N THR A 63 10.58 11.12 -1.06
CA THR A 63 11.88 10.44 -1.09
C THR A 63 12.76 10.73 0.13
N MET A 64 12.35 11.66 0.99
CA MET A 64 13.10 12.07 2.19
C MET A 64 12.43 11.54 3.45
N GLU A 65 13.26 11.33 4.47
CA GLU A 65 12.76 11.00 5.81
C GLU A 65 12.06 12.21 6.45
N PRO A 66 11.05 11.99 7.30
CA PRO A 66 10.54 10.66 7.72
C PRO A 66 9.44 10.10 6.79
N CYS A 67 8.98 10.86 5.79
CA CYS A 67 7.84 10.45 4.96
C CYS A 67 8.10 9.17 4.16
N ARG A 68 9.33 8.98 3.66
CA ARG A 68 9.69 7.75 2.94
C ARG A 68 9.45 6.49 3.78
N SER A 69 9.90 6.48 5.04
CA SER A 69 9.67 5.34 5.93
C SER A 69 8.17 5.11 6.20
N GLN A 70 7.41 6.19 6.42
CA GLN A 70 5.96 6.08 6.65
C GLN A 70 5.21 5.55 5.43
N LEU A 71 5.56 6.02 4.23
CA LEU A 71 4.98 5.56 2.99
C LEU A 71 5.22 4.05 2.83
N LEU A 72 6.46 3.59 3.02
CA LEU A 72 6.79 2.16 2.95
C LEU A 72 6.01 1.33 3.98
N ALA A 73 5.85 1.83 5.20
CA ALA A 73 5.09 1.17 6.26
C ALA A 73 3.59 1.06 5.92
N VAL A 74 2.97 2.15 5.46
CA VAL A 74 1.57 2.17 5.00
C VAL A 74 1.36 1.15 3.89
N ILE A 75 2.23 1.17 2.87
CA ILE A 75 2.11 0.23 1.74
C ILE A 75 2.28 -1.21 2.22
N ALA A 76 3.25 -1.52 3.07
CA ALA A 76 3.42 -2.87 3.60
C ALA A 76 2.15 -3.36 4.33
N GLN A 77 1.58 -2.54 5.22
CA GLN A 77 0.35 -2.89 5.95
C GLN A 77 -0.85 -3.10 5.01
N LEU A 78 -1.00 -2.26 3.98
CA LEU A 78 -2.08 -2.42 3.02
C LEU A 78 -1.90 -3.67 2.15
N ARG A 79 -0.66 -4.00 1.77
CA ARG A 79 -0.34 -5.24 1.02
C ARG A 79 -0.63 -6.51 1.80
N GLU A 80 -0.57 -6.48 3.13
CA GLU A 80 -0.93 -7.61 3.99
C GLU A 80 -2.45 -7.84 4.04
N ARG A 81 -3.25 -6.80 3.76
CA ARG A 81 -4.70 -6.79 3.99
C ARG A 81 -5.53 -6.80 2.73
N TYR A 82 -5.00 -6.30 1.61
CA TYR A 82 -5.80 -6.04 0.42
C TYR A 82 -5.15 -6.57 -0.86
N ASN A 83 -5.99 -7.16 -1.71
CA ASN A 83 -5.73 -7.39 -3.14
C ASN A 83 -6.68 -6.52 -3.98
N VAL A 84 -6.36 -6.38 -5.26
CA VAL A 84 -7.18 -5.65 -6.24
C VAL A 84 -7.99 -6.63 -7.08
N GLU A 85 -9.23 -6.27 -7.42
CA GLU A 85 -10.04 -7.00 -8.40
C GLU A 85 -9.32 -7.04 -9.76
N GLN A 86 -9.19 -8.24 -10.34
CA GLN A 86 -8.66 -8.45 -11.70
C GLN A 86 -9.77 -8.44 -12.73
#